data_AF-A8ZRS8-F1
#
_entry.id   AF-A8ZRS8-F1
#
_cell.length_a   1.000
_cell.length_b   1.000
_cell.length_c   1.000
_cell.angle_alpha   90.00
_cell.angle_beta   90.00
_cell.angle_gamma   90.00
#
_symmetry.space_group_name_H-M   'P 1'
#
loop_
_entity.id
_entity.type
_entity.pdbx_description
1 polymer ?
#
loop_
_entity_poly.entity_id
_entity_poly.type
_entity_poly.pdbx_seq_one_letter_code
_entity_poly.pdbx_strand_id
1 'polypeptide(L)'
;MWPVLLHAANGGLPAESDFLFAQAETQVAAGRYLEAIGLYQTVADTTPDAGEKARALLLVGYAHAQYLDQHDKALLYFDYILTNWPGSAAAEEALYRKGMVLYETERYAKAYQAFTAYQERYPHTGRRYTAGVWAESAANLAATQALRMNRESLAAVRKDTTVRVLVAESADTVHLASGTRLTLTDTASGKTSMLRSQATTIGAKQGRLTINGKSTATTRCRITSPQPIAVNGTRYRGAVVVSADGGTVSAINHVDIEPYLYGVVPREMPASWPEQALMAQAVASRTYALYVKQKSADRSFDVRATTASQVYGGYDAEMPAANRAVDATQGQVLTYNGNLIVAYFHANSGGYTECPENVWGAALPYLADRPDRYSREVPGSQWEFFLPYDEAQAQLARYGVHVGGVRGFVFNGKSRSGRIQDVSVVSDAGVWHMPGNMFRLAIGSTRLKSMCFEAARSDQGVLFRGAGYGHGVGMSQWGARTMALEGHDYKTILKHYYRNITIASLDR
;
A
#
# COMPACT_ATOMS: atom_id res chain seq x y z
N MET A 1 -36.77 -27.50 -14.37
CA MET A 1 -37.99 -26.65 -14.31
C MET A 1 -38.38 -26.56 -12.84
N TRP A 2 -37.97 -25.51 -12.13
CA TRP A 2 -38.33 -25.23 -10.74
C TRP A 2 -38.38 -23.70 -10.55
N PRO A 3 -39.36 -23.13 -9.82
CA PRO A 3 -39.75 -21.73 -9.96
C PRO A 3 -39.19 -20.77 -8.88
N VAL A 4 -38.73 -19.61 -9.34
CA VAL A 4 -39.18 -18.21 -9.07
C VAL A 4 -39.73 -17.81 -7.68
N LEU A 5 -38.95 -16.92 -7.02
CA LEU A 5 -39.25 -15.65 -6.30
C LEU A 5 -40.29 -15.58 -5.14
N LEU A 6 -39.87 -15.03 -3.99
CA LEU A 6 -40.08 -13.63 -3.51
C LEU A 6 -39.66 -13.56 -2.02
N HIS A 7 -38.58 -12.85 -1.66
CA HIS A 7 -38.47 -11.41 -1.31
C HIS A 7 -38.87 -11.02 0.13
N ALA A 8 -37.90 -10.33 0.76
CA ALA A 8 -37.97 -9.38 1.87
C ALA A 8 -38.12 -9.90 3.33
N ALA A 9 -37.01 -9.76 4.07
CA ALA A 9 -37.03 -9.02 5.34
C ALA A 9 -35.72 -8.23 5.47
N ASN A 10 -35.85 -6.91 5.57
CA ASN A 10 -34.78 -5.96 5.85
C ASN A 10 -34.04 -6.31 7.15
N GLY A 11 -32.71 -6.29 7.10
CA GLY A 11 -31.85 -6.45 8.28
C GLY A 11 -30.39 -6.79 7.95
N GLY A 12 -29.77 -6.08 7.00
CA GLY A 12 -28.34 -6.19 6.69
C GLY A 12 -27.72 -4.80 6.64
N LEU A 13 -27.08 -4.42 7.73
CA LEU A 13 -26.61 -3.10 8.16
C LEU A 13 -25.98 -2.18 7.07
N PRO A 14 -26.35 -0.88 7.03
CA PRO A 14 -25.59 0.21 6.39
C PRO A 14 -24.13 0.41 6.87
N ALA A 15 -23.59 -0.51 7.68
CA ALA A 15 -22.27 -0.43 8.30
C ALA A 15 -21.15 -1.16 7.52
N GLU A 16 -21.49 -1.97 6.52
CA GLU A 16 -20.50 -2.76 5.76
C GLU A 16 -19.69 -1.91 4.78
N SER A 17 -20.37 -1.13 3.92
CA SER A 17 -19.72 -0.30 2.91
C SER A 17 -18.82 0.76 3.54
N ASP A 18 -19.30 1.45 4.57
CA ASP A 18 -18.52 2.44 5.31
C ASP A 18 -17.27 1.83 5.96
N PHE A 19 -17.40 0.63 6.51
CA PHE A 19 -16.26 -0.11 7.05
C PHE A 19 -15.23 -0.46 5.98
N LEU A 20 -15.67 -1.00 4.84
CA LEU A 20 -14.80 -1.36 3.72
C LEU A 20 -14.11 -0.12 3.12
N PHE A 21 -14.81 1.02 3.04
CA PHE A 21 -14.21 2.30 2.64
C PHE A 21 -13.11 2.74 3.61
N ALA A 22 -13.38 2.72 4.92
CA ALA A 22 -12.39 3.10 5.93
C ALA A 22 -11.15 2.16 5.93
N GLN A 23 -11.37 0.86 5.71
CA GLN A 23 -10.29 -0.10 5.53
C GLN A 23 -9.47 0.22 4.28
N ALA A 24 -10.12 0.49 3.14
CA ALA A 24 -9.44 0.81 1.90
C ALA A 24 -8.62 2.11 2.02
N GLU A 25 -9.15 3.13 2.69
CA GLU A 25 -8.41 4.35 3.02
C GLU A 25 -7.18 4.06 3.88
N THR A 26 -7.30 3.15 4.85
CA THR A 26 -6.17 2.67 5.65
C THR A 26 -5.13 1.95 4.79
N GLN A 27 -5.56 1.15 3.81
CA GLN A 27 -4.64 0.50 2.85
C GLN A 27 -3.92 1.53 1.97
N VAL A 28 -4.63 2.53 1.45
CA VAL A 28 -4.03 3.66 0.70
C VAL A 28 -3.00 4.39 1.57
N ALA A 29 -3.35 4.72 2.80
CA ALA A 29 -2.45 5.36 3.76
C ALA A 29 -1.23 4.50 4.12
N ALA A 30 -1.32 3.19 3.92
CA ALA A 30 -0.23 2.25 4.10
C ALA A 30 0.63 2.02 2.83
N GLY A 31 0.25 2.58 1.68
CA GLY A 31 0.92 2.30 0.39
C GLY A 31 0.54 0.95 -0.20
N ARG A 32 -0.56 0.36 0.26
CA ARG A 32 -1.13 -0.93 -0.16
C ARG A 32 -2.27 -0.68 -1.15
N TYR A 33 -1.91 -0.15 -2.31
CA TYR A 33 -2.89 0.38 -3.28
C TYR A 33 -3.73 -0.71 -3.94
N LEU A 34 -3.15 -1.88 -4.18
CA LEU A 34 -3.90 -3.01 -4.72
C LEU A 34 -4.88 -3.54 -3.67
N GLU A 35 -4.47 -3.66 -2.41
CA GLU A 35 -5.37 -4.00 -1.32
C GLU A 35 -6.56 -3.05 -1.22
N ALA A 36 -6.34 -1.73 -1.37
CA ALA A 36 -7.41 -0.74 -1.40
C ALA A 36 -8.37 -0.96 -2.57
N ILE A 37 -7.86 -1.21 -3.78
CA ILE A 37 -8.69 -1.49 -4.96
C ILE A 37 -9.56 -2.72 -4.75
N GLY A 38 -9.00 -3.80 -4.21
CA GLY A 38 -9.78 -5.01 -3.93
C GLY A 38 -10.92 -4.77 -2.95
N LEU A 39 -10.71 -3.92 -1.94
CA LEU A 39 -11.76 -3.52 -0.99
C LEU A 39 -12.84 -2.66 -1.66
N TYR A 40 -12.46 -1.67 -2.49
CA TYR A 40 -13.44 -0.88 -3.23
C TYR A 40 -14.24 -1.74 -4.23
N GLN A 41 -13.60 -2.69 -4.92
CA GLN A 41 -14.29 -3.61 -5.81
C GLN A 41 -15.26 -4.51 -5.05
N THR A 42 -14.86 -4.98 -3.86
CA THR A 42 -15.78 -5.73 -2.98
C THR A 42 -17.04 -4.92 -2.71
N VAL A 43 -16.92 -3.65 -2.31
CA VAL A 43 -18.11 -2.78 -2.12
C VAL A 43 -18.94 -2.68 -3.40
N ALA A 44 -18.30 -2.44 -4.55
CA ALA A 44 -19.01 -2.31 -5.83
C ALA A 44 -19.78 -3.58 -6.23
N ASP A 45 -19.26 -4.75 -5.87
CA ASP A 45 -19.83 -6.04 -6.23
C ASP A 45 -20.92 -6.48 -5.24
N THR A 46 -20.78 -6.17 -3.94
CA THR A 46 -21.68 -6.66 -2.89
C THR A 46 -22.81 -5.69 -2.54
N THR A 47 -22.61 -4.37 -2.64
CA THR A 47 -23.65 -3.41 -2.23
C THR A 47 -24.82 -3.38 -3.22
N PRO A 48 -26.08 -3.38 -2.74
CA PRO A 48 -27.25 -3.09 -3.56
C PRO A 48 -27.44 -1.59 -3.82
N ASP A 49 -26.79 -0.70 -3.05
CA ASP A 49 -26.95 0.75 -3.20
C ASP A 49 -26.18 1.28 -4.43
N ALA A 50 -26.92 1.91 -5.34
CA ALA A 50 -26.35 2.42 -6.59
C ALA A 50 -25.35 3.57 -6.38
N GLY A 51 -25.55 4.39 -5.34
CA GLY A 51 -24.67 5.51 -5.00
C GLY A 51 -23.34 5.03 -4.43
N GLU A 52 -23.37 4.07 -3.51
CA GLU A 52 -22.18 3.43 -2.95
C GLU A 52 -21.40 2.67 -4.02
N LYS A 53 -22.09 1.96 -4.92
CA LYS A 53 -21.47 1.28 -6.05
C LYS A 53 -20.72 2.27 -6.96
N ALA A 54 -21.36 3.38 -7.30
CA ALA A 54 -20.73 4.43 -8.10
C ALA A 54 -19.54 5.08 -7.37
N ARG A 55 -19.65 5.34 -6.06
CA ARG A 55 -18.56 5.87 -5.22
C ARG A 55 -17.37 4.89 -5.15
N ALA A 56 -17.64 3.60 -5.00
CA ALA A 56 -16.63 2.56 -4.96
C ALA A 56 -15.86 2.47 -6.27
N LEU A 57 -16.56 2.41 -7.40
CA LEU A 57 -15.94 2.39 -8.73
C LEU A 57 -15.17 3.69 -9.04
N LEU A 58 -15.65 4.83 -8.54
CA LEU A 58 -14.91 6.10 -8.63
C LEU A 58 -13.57 6.00 -7.91
N LEU A 59 -13.54 5.41 -6.71
CA LEU A 59 -12.32 5.23 -5.94
C LEU A 59 -11.38 4.18 -6.55
N VAL A 60 -11.92 3.13 -7.20
CA VAL A 60 -11.13 2.21 -8.04
C VAL A 60 -10.47 2.96 -9.20
N GLY A 61 -11.25 3.75 -9.96
CA GLY A 61 -10.74 4.56 -11.06
C GLY A 61 -9.68 5.56 -10.58
N TYR A 62 -9.92 6.22 -9.45
CA TYR A 62 -8.97 7.12 -8.83
C TYR A 62 -7.67 6.41 -8.44
N ALA A 63 -7.74 5.23 -7.81
CA ALA A 63 -6.57 4.48 -7.43
C ALA A 63 -5.75 4.04 -8.65
N HIS A 64 -6.41 3.64 -9.74
CA HIS A 64 -5.75 3.33 -11.00
C HIS A 64 -5.01 4.52 -11.60
N ALA A 65 -5.63 5.70 -11.64
CA ALA A 65 -4.98 6.91 -12.15
C ALA A 65 -3.86 7.38 -11.23
N GLN A 66 -4.20 7.67 -9.97
CA GLN A 66 -3.33 8.36 -9.04
C GLN A 66 -2.17 7.48 -8.59
N TYR A 67 -2.45 6.23 -8.23
CA TYR A 67 -1.47 5.38 -7.57
C TYR A 67 -0.78 4.45 -8.56
N LEU A 68 -1.50 3.86 -9.52
CA LEU A 68 -0.94 2.83 -10.39
C LEU A 68 -0.47 3.31 -11.78
N ASP A 69 -0.64 4.60 -12.10
CA ASP A 69 -0.35 5.20 -13.41
C ASP A 69 -1.08 4.50 -14.59
N GLN A 70 -2.24 3.90 -14.29
CA GLN A 70 -3.10 3.17 -15.23
C GLN A 70 -4.24 4.05 -15.74
N HIS A 71 -3.86 5.18 -16.34
CA HIS A 71 -4.78 6.24 -16.76
C HIS A 71 -5.90 5.75 -17.67
N ASP A 72 -5.60 4.93 -18.69
CA ASP A 72 -6.64 4.38 -19.58
C ASP A 72 -7.65 3.50 -18.84
N LYS A 73 -7.17 2.69 -17.88
CA LYS A 73 -8.06 1.87 -17.04
C LYS A 73 -8.93 2.73 -16.15
N ALA A 74 -8.38 3.80 -15.57
CA ALA A 74 -9.15 4.79 -14.81
C ALA A 74 -10.24 5.45 -15.66
N LEU A 75 -9.93 5.83 -16.90
CA LEU A 75 -10.91 6.43 -17.83
C LEU A 75 -12.08 5.48 -18.12
N LEU A 76 -11.83 4.17 -18.23
CA LEU A 76 -12.90 3.18 -18.40
C LEU A 76 -13.85 3.16 -17.19
N TYR A 77 -13.33 3.19 -15.96
CA TYR A 77 -14.19 3.28 -14.77
C TYR A 77 -15.00 4.58 -14.73
N PHE A 78 -14.37 5.71 -15.04
CA PHE A 78 -15.08 6.99 -15.09
C PHE A 78 -16.17 7.00 -16.15
N ASP A 79 -15.90 6.48 -17.36
CA ASP A 79 -16.88 6.34 -18.43
C ASP A 79 -18.02 5.40 -18.04
N TYR A 80 -17.70 4.31 -17.35
CA TYR A 80 -18.71 3.38 -16.86
C TYR A 80 -19.63 4.04 -15.83
N ILE A 81 -19.10 4.84 -14.91
CA ILE A 81 -19.89 5.58 -13.91
C ILE A 81 -20.78 6.63 -14.57
N LEU A 82 -20.23 7.41 -15.51
CA LEU A 82 -20.95 8.45 -16.25
C LEU A 82 -22.11 7.88 -17.07
N THR A 83 -21.97 6.64 -17.53
CA THR A 83 -22.97 5.91 -18.33
C THR A 83 -24.07 5.32 -17.44
N ASN A 84 -23.70 4.62 -16.36
CA ASN A 84 -24.64 3.81 -15.57
C ASN A 84 -25.29 4.58 -14.42
N TRP A 85 -24.61 5.60 -13.86
CA TRP A 85 -25.11 6.40 -12.74
C TRP A 85 -24.97 7.90 -12.99
N PRO A 86 -25.52 8.43 -14.10
CA PRO A 86 -25.28 9.81 -14.54
C PRO A 86 -25.70 10.90 -13.54
N GLY A 87 -26.65 10.62 -12.66
CA GLY A 87 -27.13 11.57 -11.64
C GLY A 87 -26.43 11.46 -10.29
N SER A 88 -25.47 10.55 -10.12
CA SER A 88 -24.79 10.35 -8.84
C SER A 88 -23.75 11.43 -8.56
N ALA A 89 -23.46 11.70 -7.28
CA ALA A 89 -22.32 12.55 -6.89
C ALA A 89 -20.98 12.00 -7.41
N ALA A 90 -20.88 10.67 -7.53
CA ALA A 90 -19.72 10.02 -8.12
C ALA A 90 -19.55 10.31 -9.62
N ALA A 91 -20.64 10.51 -10.38
CA ALA A 91 -20.57 10.88 -11.79
C ALA A 91 -20.03 12.30 -12.00
N GLU A 92 -20.39 13.25 -11.13
CA GLU A 92 -19.80 14.59 -11.15
C GLU A 92 -18.28 14.51 -10.96
N GLU A 93 -17.85 13.85 -9.88
CA GLU A 93 -16.44 13.70 -9.56
C GLU A 93 -15.69 12.90 -10.63
N ALA A 94 -16.30 11.86 -11.22
CA ALA A 94 -15.74 11.06 -12.30
C ALA A 94 -15.49 11.90 -13.56
N LEU A 95 -16.43 12.78 -13.96
CA LEU A 95 -16.24 13.64 -15.13
C LEU A 95 -15.10 14.63 -14.94
N TYR A 96 -15.03 15.25 -13.75
CA TYR A 96 -13.94 16.16 -13.43
C TYR A 96 -12.59 15.45 -13.44
N ARG A 97 -12.50 14.29 -12.77
CA ARG A 97 -11.27 13.47 -12.72
C ARG A 97 -10.88 12.92 -14.07
N LYS A 98 -11.84 12.54 -14.90
CA LYS A 98 -11.60 12.17 -16.31
C LYS A 98 -10.89 13.31 -17.05
N GLY A 99 -11.36 14.54 -16.89
CA GLY A 99 -10.69 15.73 -17.45
C GLY A 99 -9.26 15.88 -16.96
N MET A 100 -9.03 15.77 -15.64
CA MET A 100 -7.69 15.85 -15.04
C MET A 100 -6.75 14.76 -15.57
N VAL A 101 -7.20 13.50 -15.59
CA VAL A 101 -6.39 12.38 -16.10
C VAL A 101 -6.04 12.58 -17.57
N LEU A 102 -6.99 13.03 -18.41
CA LEU A 102 -6.72 13.32 -19.81
C LEU A 102 -5.74 14.49 -19.96
N TYR A 103 -5.79 15.48 -19.07
CA TYR A 103 -4.88 16.61 -19.08
C TYR A 103 -3.46 16.19 -18.67
N GLU A 104 -3.32 15.47 -17.57
CA GLU A 104 -2.04 14.97 -17.03
C GLU A 104 -1.36 13.98 -17.98
N THR A 105 -2.16 13.15 -18.67
CA THR A 105 -1.67 12.27 -19.73
C THR A 105 -1.54 12.94 -21.08
N GLU A 106 -1.56 14.28 -21.10
CA GLU A 106 -1.16 15.01 -22.29
C GLU A 106 -2.12 14.73 -23.47
N ARG A 107 -3.38 14.35 -23.18
CA ARG A 107 -4.47 14.13 -24.14
C ARG A 107 -5.37 15.36 -24.17
N TYR A 108 -4.76 16.52 -24.35
CA TYR A 108 -5.39 17.81 -24.08
C TYR A 108 -6.68 18.06 -24.87
N ALA A 109 -6.78 17.60 -26.13
CA ALA A 109 -8.02 17.72 -26.90
C ALA A 109 -9.20 16.98 -26.24
N LYS A 110 -8.96 15.80 -25.67
CA LYS A 110 -9.98 15.04 -24.93
C LYS A 110 -10.22 15.65 -23.54
N ALA A 111 -9.18 16.19 -22.90
CA ALA A 111 -9.31 16.90 -21.63
C ALA A 111 -10.21 18.14 -21.75
N TYR A 112 -10.00 18.94 -22.79
CA TYR A 112 -10.85 20.08 -23.14
C TYR A 112 -12.32 19.66 -23.24
N GLN A 113 -12.62 18.62 -24.03
CA GLN A 113 -13.97 18.08 -24.16
C GLN A 113 -14.57 17.67 -22.81
N ALA A 114 -13.81 16.99 -21.96
CA ALA A 114 -14.28 16.56 -20.65
C ALA A 114 -14.58 17.73 -19.71
N PHE A 115 -13.73 18.76 -19.67
CA PHE A 115 -13.96 19.94 -18.83
C PHE A 115 -15.10 20.82 -19.34
N THR A 116 -15.25 20.99 -20.66
CA THR A 116 -16.41 21.68 -21.24
C THR A 116 -17.71 20.95 -20.90
N ALA A 117 -17.74 19.62 -21.06
CA ALA A 117 -18.88 18.80 -20.66
C ALA A 117 -19.18 18.91 -19.15
N TYR A 118 -18.15 19.06 -18.31
CA TYR A 118 -18.33 19.31 -16.88
C TYR A 118 -19.03 20.65 -16.62
N GLN A 119 -18.60 21.73 -17.28
CA GLN A 119 -19.21 23.05 -17.11
C GLN A 119 -20.68 23.10 -17.54
N GLU A 120 -21.02 22.36 -18.60
CA GLU A 120 -22.39 22.25 -19.12
C GLU A 120 -23.28 21.43 -18.20
N ARG A 121 -22.79 20.28 -17.73
CA ARG A 121 -23.58 19.32 -16.96
C ARG A 121 -23.71 19.69 -15.47
N TYR A 122 -22.73 20.42 -14.93
CA TYR A 122 -22.66 20.79 -13.51
C TYR A 122 -22.52 22.32 -13.33
N PRO A 123 -23.51 23.13 -13.78
CA PRO A 123 -23.37 24.58 -13.87
C PRO A 123 -23.39 25.32 -12.51
N HIS A 124 -23.80 24.65 -11.43
CA HIS A 124 -23.97 25.27 -10.11
C HIS A 124 -22.96 24.78 -9.06
N THR A 125 -21.94 24.03 -9.48
CA THR A 125 -20.95 23.45 -8.55
C THR A 125 -19.76 24.37 -8.36
N GLY A 126 -19.11 24.28 -7.19
CA GLY A 126 -17.95 25.12 -6.86
C GLY A 126 -16.74 24.92 -7.78
N ARG A 127 -16.69 23.80 -8.53
CA ARG A 127 -15.61 23.50 -9.49
C ARG A 127 -15.90 23.89 -10.93
N ARG A 128 -17.07 24.49 -11.24
CA ARG A 128 -17.35 24.95 -12.61
C ARG A 128 -16.30 25.94 -13.12
N TYR A 129 -15.91 26.89 -12.28
CA TYR A 129 -14.92 27.90 -12.65
C TYR A 129 -13.54 27.26 -12.87
N THR A 130 -13.09 26.40 -11.96
CA THR A 130 -11.80 25.71 -12.10
C THR A 130 -11.78 24.78 -13.32
N ALA A 131 -12.87 24.08 -13.61
CA ALA A 131 -13.01 23.30 -14.85
C ALA A 131 -12.86 24.18 -16.10
N GLY A 132 -13.40 25.41 -16.09
CA GLY A 132 -13.23 26.37 -17.18
C GLY A 132 -11.77 26.78 -17.41
N VAL A 133 -11.03 27.04 -16.34
CA VAL A 133 -9.59 27.35 -16.41
C VAL A 133 -8.82 26.16 -17.01
N TRP A 134 -9.14 24.94 -16.58
CA TRP A 134 -8.51 23.74 -17.15
C TRP A 134 -8.89 23.51 -18.61
N ALA A 135 -10.12 23.80 -19.02
CA ALA A 135 -10.55 23.72 -20.41
C ALA A 135 -9.73 24.67 -21.29
N GLU A 136 -9.60 25.95 -20.90
CA GLU A 136 -8.80 26.93 -21.63
C GLU A 136 -7.33 26.51 -21.75
N SER A 137 -6.75 26.03 -20.65
CA SER A 137 -5.38 25.53 -20.64
C SER A 137 -5.20 24.32 -21.56
N ALA A 138 -6.13 23.35 -21.52
CA ALA A 138 -6.12 22.18 -22.37
C ALA A 138 -6.24 22.56 -23.86
N ALA A 139 -7.06 23.53 -24.22
CA ALA A 139 -7.18 24.00 -25.60
C ALA A 139 -5.85 24.58 -26.12
N ASN A 140 -5.19 25.42 -25.32
CA ASN A 140 -3.90 26.03 -25.66
C ASN A 140 -2.78 25.00 -25.80
N LEU A 141 -2.73 24.03 -24.88
CA LEU A 141 -1.73 22.97 -24.92
C LEU A 141 -1.98 21.97 -26.05
N ALA A 142 -3.24 21.62 -26.35
CA ALA A 142 -3.57 20.81 -27.53
C ALA A 142 -3.04 21.43 -28.83
N ALA A 143 -3.07 22.76 -28.95
CA ALA A 143 -2.51 23.49 -30.08
C ALA A 143 -0.98 23.49 -30.10
N THR A 144 -0.33 23.43 -28.93
CA THR A 144 1.13 23.51 -28.76
C THR A 144 1.82 22.14 -28.84
N GLN A 145 1.13 21.09 -28.40
CA GLN A 145 1.66 19.74 -28.24
C GLN A 145 1.82 18.97 -29.57
N ALA A 146 1.24 19.48 -30.66
CA ALA A 146 1.52 19.00 -32.01
C ALA A 146 2.99 19.19 -32.45
N LEU A 147 3.83 19.88 -31.65
CA LEU A 147 5.18 20.31 -32.04
C LEU A 147 6.34 19.82 -31.15
N ARG A 148 6.14 19.02 -30.09
CA ARG A 148 7.26 18.62 -29.20
C ARG A 148 6.97 17.39 -28.31
N MET A 149 7.83 16.37 -28.37
CA MET A 149 7.92 15.23 -27.43
C MET A 149 9.40 15.05 -27.03
N ASN A 150 9.88 14.59 -25.86
CA ASN A 150 9.43 14.35 -24.47
C ASN A 150 10.73 13.98 -23.65
N ARG A 151 10.87 14.24 -22.31
CA ARG A 151 12.03 13.73 -21.50
C ARG A 151 12.02 13.72 -19.92
N GLU A 152 10.93 13.87 -19.15
CA GLU A 152 11.07 14.33 -17.73
C GLU A 152 10.89 13.36 -16.52
N SER A 153 10.41 12.11 -16.62
CA SER A 153 9.90 11.40 -15.41
C SER A 153 10.93 10.90 -14.37
N LEU A 154 12.16 10.51 -14.75
CA LEU A 154 13.17 10.01 -13.78
C LEU A 154 13.91 11.13 -13.04
N ALA A 155 13.98 12.33 -13.62
CA ALA A 155 14.76 13.44 -13.08
C ALA A 155 14.19 13.96 -11.74
N ALA A 156 12.89 13.79 -11.50
CA ALA A 156 12.24 14.20 -10.26
C ALA A 156 12.62 13.33 -9.05
N VAL A 157 12.77 12.01 -9.23
CA VAL A 157 13.17 11.08 -8.15
C VAL A 157 14.59 11.36 -7.68
N ARG A 158 15.48 11.78 -8.58
CA ARG A 158 16.90 12.03 -8.29
C ARG A 158 17.15 13.18 -7.32
N LYS A 159 16.18 14.11 -7.19
CA LYS A 159 16.38 15.35 -6.41
C LYS A 159 16.17 15.19 -4.91
N ASP A 160 15.44 14.15 -4.48
CA ASP A 160 15.19 13.89 -3.06
C ASP A 160 15.03 12.39 -2.79
N THR A 161 16.07 11.79 -2.21
CA THR A 161 16.09 10.39 -1.76
C THR A 161 15.70 10.21 -0.30
N THR A 162 15.25 11.26 0.39
CA THR A 162 14.83 11.18 1.79
C THR A 162 13.48 10.47 1.90
N VAL A 163 13.41 9.40 2.69
CA VAL A 163 12.17 8.72 3.05
C VAL A 163 11.69 9.20 4.42
N ARG A 164 10.39 9.51 4.51
CA ARG A 164 9.71 9.90 5.75
C ARG A 164 8.98 8.69 6.31
N VAL A 165 9.49 8.09 7.39
CA VAL A 165 8.96 6.86 7.98
C VAL A 165 8.20 7.17 9.26
N LEU A 166 6.91 6.83 9.34
CA LEU A 166 6.14 6.94 10.57
C LEU A 166 6.59 5.85 11.56
N VAL A 167 7.15 6.26 12.70
CA VAL A 167 7.73 5.37 13.72
C VAL A 167 7.00 5.42 15.06
N ALA A 168 6.16 6.43 15.29
CA ALA A 168 5.16 6.46 16.36
C ALA A 168 3.95 7.25 15.89
N GLU A 169 2.75 6.74 16.12
CA GLU A 169 1.48 7.33 15.67
C GLU A 169 0.56 7.56 16.87
N SER A 170 -0.05 8.74 16.94
CA SER A 170 -1.06 9.11 17.94
C SER A 170 -0.70 8.73 19.39
N ALA A 171 0.57 8.92 19.77
CA ALA A 171 1.07 8.59 21.10
C ALA A 171 0.84 9.74 22.09
N ASP A 172 0.64 9.43 23.37
CA ASP A 172 0.56 10.47 24.42
C ASP A 172 1.87 11.24 24.53
N THR A 173 2.99 10.50 24.49
CA THR A 173 4.34 11.05 24.48
C THR A 173 5.28 10.20 23.64
N VAL A 174 6.37 10.82 23.20
CA VAL A 174 7.53 10.15 22.60
C VAL A 174 8.78 10.49 23.38
N HIS A 175 9.56 9.46 23.72
CA HIS A 175 10.85 9.60 24.39
C HIS A 175 11.96 9.64 23.35
N LEU A 176 12.72 10.73 23.34
CA LEU A 176 13.84 10.95 22.44
C LEU A 176 15.16 10.93 23.22
N ALA A 177 16.16 10.21 22.72
CA ALA A 177 17.50 10.22 23.28
C ALA A 177 18.57 10.08 22.18
N SER A 178 19.81 10.50 22.47
CA SER A 178 20.96 10.28 21.59
C SER A 178 22.24 10.22 22.42
N GLY A 179 23.32 9.64 21.88
CA GLY A 179 24.64 9.66 22.53
C GLY A 179 25.24 11.07 22.64
N THR A 180 24.63 12.06 21.96
CA THR A 180 24.98 13.48 22.01
C THR A 180 23.76 14.33 22.27
N ARG A 181 23.94 15.63 22.54
CA ARG A 181 22.82 16.55 22.74
C ARG A 181 21.92 16.60 21.51
N LEU A 182 20.63 16.80 21.76
CA LEU A 182 19.60 16.94 20.74
C LEU A 182 19.43 18.41 20.37
N THR A 183 19.29 18.68 19.07
CA THR A 183 18.97 20.00 18.55
C THR A 183 17.54 20.00 18.04
N LEU A 184 16.69 20.84 18.62
CA LEU A 184 15.31 21.05 18.18
C LEU A 184 15.24 22.28 17.28
N THR A 185 14.61 22.13 16.12
CA THR A 185 14.29 23.22 15.19
C THR A 185 12.78 23.30 15.03
N ASP A 186 12.18 24.41 15.42
CA ASP A 186 10.77 24.67 15.13
C ASP A 186 10.60 24.80 13.61
N THR A 187 9.73 23.98 13.02
CA THR A 187 9.64 23.90 11.55
C THR A 187 8.89 25.08 10.92
N ALA A 188 8.13 25.85 11.70
CA ALA A 188 7.39 27.00 11.20
C ALA A 188 8.27 28.26 11.22
N SER A 189 9.03 28.46 12.31
CA SER A 189 9.87 29.65 12.50
C SER A 189 11.33 29.45 12.10
N GLY A 190 11.79 28.21 11.92
CA GLY A 190 13.20 27.87 11.72
C GLY A 190 14.07 28.06 12.97
N LYS A 191 13.47 28.48 14.10
CA LYS A 191 14.21 28.74 15.34
C LYS A 191 14.78 27.44 15.90
N THR A 192 16.09 27.45 16.14
CA THR A 192 16.82 26.30 16.64
C THR A 192 17.18 26.45 18.12
N SER A 193 17.20 25.35 18.87
CA SER A 193 17.59 25.31 20.27
C SER A 193 18.21 23.95 20.61
N MET A 194 19.43 23.97 21.15
CA MET A 194 20.11 22.77 21.64
C MET A 194 19.67 22.45 23.07
N LEU A 195 19.25 21.21 23.32
CA LEU A 195 18.85 20.77 24.64
C LEU A 195 20.05 20.59 25.55
N ARG A 196 19.86 20.90 26.83
CA ARG A 196 20.90 20.70 27.87
C ARG A 196 21.15 19.21 28.15
N SER A 197 20.10 18.40 28.02
CA SER A 197 20.10 16.95 28.20
C SER A 197 20.30 16.21 26.86
N GLN A 198 20.82 14.97 26.94
CA GLN A 198 20.89 14.02 25.83
C GLN A 198 19.57 13.29 25.58
N ALA A 199 18.59 13.45 26.48
CA ALA A 199 17.26 12.88 26.37
C ALA A 199 16.17 13.89 26.70
N THR A 200 15.00 13.72 26.09
CA THR A 200 13.81 14.53 26.33
C THR A 200 12.54 13.73 26.06
N THR A 201 11.45 14.08 26.73
CA THR A 201 10.11 13.59 26.41
C THR A 201 9.34 14.69 25.69
N ILE A 202 8.70 14.36 24.58
CA ILE A 202 7.82 15.28 23.85
C ILE A 202 6.39 14.73 23.92
N GLY A 203 5.44 15.54 24.35
CA GLY A 203 4.00 15.24 24.28
C GLY A 203 3.24 16.34 23.57
N ALA A 204 1.91 16.33 23.63
CA ALA A 204 1.08 17.41 23.09
C ALA A 204 -0.02 17.86 24.06
N LYS A 205 -0.41 19.12 23.95
CA LYS A 205 -1.57 19.69 24.63
C LYS A 205 -2.17 20.77 23.76
N GLN A 206 -3.47 20.65 23.45
CA GLN A 206 -4.22 21.63 22.64
C GLN A 206 -3.54 21.95 21.29
N GLY A 207 -3.05 20.92 20.59
CA GLY A 207 -2.40 21.04 19.29
C GLY A 207 -0.97 21.60 19.32
N ARG A 208 -0.38 21.80 20.51
CA ARG A 208 0.99 22.29 20.67
C ARG A 208 1.86 21.26 21.37
N LEU A 209 3.14 21.22 21.01
CA LEU A 209 4.11 20.33 21.63
C LEU A 209 4.40 20.76 23.07
N THR A 210 4.60 19.77 23.93
CA THR A 210 5.18 19.95 25.26
C THR A 210 6.56 19.31 25.29
N ILE A 211 7.52 19.96 25.97
CA ILE A 211 8.87 19.42 26.18
C ILE A 211 9.02 19.17 27.68
N ASN A 212 9.16 17.91 28.08
CA ASN A 212 9.18 17.48 29.48
C ASN A 212 7.99 18.06 30.27
N GLY A 213 6.79 17.99 29.68
CA GLY A 213 5.53 18.48 30.25
C GLY A 213 5.31 20.01 30.17
N LYS A 214 6.30 20.79 29.72
CA LYS A 214 6.15 22.25 29.56
C LYS A 214 5.65 22.60 28.16
N SER A 215 4.52 23.29 28.07
CA SER A 215 3.94 23.72 26.80
C SER A 215 4.86 24.66 26.02
N THR A 216 4.83 24.52 24.69
CA THR A 216 5.57 25.37 23.75
C THR A 216 4.62 26.06 22.78
N ALA A 217 5.12 27.07 22.06
CA ALA A 217 4.38 27.64 20.94
C ALA A 217 4.40 26.73 19.70
N THR A 218 5.30 25.77 19.65
CA THR A 218 5.62 24.92 18.49
C THR A 218 4.58 23.83 18.31
N THR A 219 4.09 23.65 17.09
CA THR A 219 3.19 22.54 16.71
C THR A 219 3.97 21.38 16.08
N ARG A 220 5.13 21.65 15.51
CA ARG A 220 6.01 20.68 14.86
C ARG A 220 7.48 21.08 14.98
N CYS A 221 8.34 20.12 15.32
CA CYS A 221 9.78 20.34 15.41
C CYS A 221 10.57 19.23 14.72
N ARG A 222 11.72 19.60 14.15
CA ARG A 222 12.75 18.69 13.63
C ARG A 222 13.84 18.53 14.68
N ILE A 223 14.13 17.30 15.04
CA ILE A 223 15.15 16.89 15.99
C ILE A 223 16.33 16.29 15.21
N THR A 224 17.52 16.79 15.49
CA THR A 224 18.77 16.32 14.88
C THR A 224 19.82 16.03 15.95
N SER A 225 20.75 15.15 15.62
CA SER A 225 21.91 14.82 16.44
C SER A 225 23.02 14.22 15.55
N PRO A 226 24.31 14.42 15.87
CA PRO A 226 25.40 13.74 15.17
C PRO A 226 25.40 12.21 15.31
N GLN A 227 24.74 11.69 16.35
CA GLN A 227 24.58 10.26 16.63
C GLN A 227 23.12 9.82 16.37
N PRO A 228 22.85 8.51 16.14
CA PRO A 228 21.49 8.01 15.99
C PRO A 228 20.57 8.44 17.13
N ILE A 229 19.33 8.79 16.78
CA ILE A 229 18.31 9.26 17.72
C ILE A 229 17.43 8.06 18.08
N ALA A 230 17.37 7.72 19.36
CA ALA A 230 16.41 6.78 19.91
C ALA A 230 15.02 7.42 19.98
N VAL A 231 14.01 6.77 19.42
CA VAL A 231 12.58 7.06 19.63
C VAL A 231 11.98 5.86 20.34
N ASN A 232 11.49 6.05 21.57
CA ASN A 232 10.94 4.98 22.42
C ASN A 232 11.86 3.75 22.52
N GLY A 233 13.18 4.00 22.61
CA GLY A 233 14.22 2.97 22.76
C GLY A 233 14.81 2.42 21.46
N THR A 234 14.17 2.60 20.31
CA THR A 234 14.72 2.17 19.01
C THR A 234 15.52 3.30 18.37
N ARG A 235 16.77 3.06 17.97
CA ARG A 235 17.65 4.06 17.36
C ARG A 235 17.40 4.21 15.86
N TYR A 236 17.44 5.45 15.39
CA TYR A 236 17.25 5.80 13.98
C TYR A 236 18.36 6.74 13.49
N ARG A 237 18.81 6.53 12.25
CA ARG A 237 19.69 7.48 11.56
C ARG A 237 18.90 8.70 11.06
N GLY A 238 19.62 9.74 10.69
CA GLY A 238 19.03 10.96 10.13
C GLY A 238 18.37 11.83 11.21
N ALA A 239 17.18 12.34 10.91
CA ALA A 239 16.44 13.23 11.80
C ALA A 239 15.10 12.62 12.22
N VAL A 240 14.53 13.14 13.29
CA VAL A 240 13.17 12.81 13.72
C VAL A 240 12.34 14.07 13.69
N VAL A 241 11.17 14.03 13.09
CA VAL A 241 10.19 15.12 13.11
C VAL A 241 9.04 14.72 14.00
N VAL A 242 8.75 15.53 15.00
CA VAL A 242 7.61 15.32 15.92
C VAL A 242 6.57 16.40 15.68
N SER A 243 5.32 15.99 15.52
CA SER A 243 4.17 16.89 15.32
C SER A 243 3.08 16.61 16.34
N ALA A 244 2.47 17.66 16.86
CA ALA A 244 1.28 17.59 17.69
C ALA A 244 0.03 17.45 16.83
N ASP A 245 -0.90 16.61 17.29
CA ASP A 245 -2.27 16.54 16.79
C ASP A 245 -3.22 16.40 17.98
N GLY A 246 -4.00 17.46 18.25
CA GLY A 246 -4.85 17.55 19.43
C GLY A 246 -4.07 17.34 20.73
N GLY A 247 -4.34 16.23 21.42
CA GLY A 247 -3.67 15.82 22.66
C GLY A 247 -2.51 14.84 22.46
N THR A 248 -2.22 14.43 21.23
CA THR A 248 -1.26 13.36 20.91
C THR A 248 -0.11 13.85 20.04
N VAL A 249 0.92 13.02 19.89
CA VAL A 249 2.08 13.27 19.04
C VAL A 249 2.32 12.11 18.08
N SER A 250 2.82 12.45 16.90
CA SER A 250 3.41 11.48 15.96
C SER A 250 4.90 11.77 15.77
N ALA A 251 5.70 10.73 15.60
CA ALA A 251 7.13 10.81 15.30
C ALA A 251 7.44 10.19 13.94
N ILE A 252 8.14 10.95 13.11
CA ILE A 252 8.45 10.60 11.72
C ILE A 252 9.97 10.64 11.55
N ASN A 253 10.59 9.51 11.25
CA ASN A 253 12.01 9.45 10.93
C ASN A 253 12.24 9.93 9.49
N HIS A 254 13.07 10.95 9.31
CA HIS A 254 13.54 11.41 8.01
C HIS A 254 14.96 10.85 7.80
N VAL A 255 15.10 9.97 6.82
CA VAL A 255 16.33 9.22 6.57
C VAL A 255 16.53 9.04 5.07
N ASP A 256 17.78 9.09 4.60
CA ASP A 256 18.08 8.81 3.19
C ASP A 256 17.75 7.36 2.84
N ILE A 257 17.46 7.10 1.56
CA ILE A 257 17.00 5.79 1.10
C ILE A 257 17.98 4.65 1.41
N GLU A 258 19.29 4.85 1.30
CA GLU A 258 20.27 3.78 1.56
C GLU A 258 20.35 3.41 3.05
N PRO A 259 20.52 4.38 3.99
CA PRO A 259 20.44 4.07 5.42
C PRO A 259 19.08 3.54 5.88
N TYR A 260 17.99 3.92 5.23
CA TYR A 260 16.68 3.30 5.46
C TYR A 260 16.70 1.80 5.16
N LEU A 261 17.29 1.41 4.03
CA LEU A 261 17.35 0.01 3.60
C LEU A 261 18.23 -0.85 4.50
N TYR A 262 19.23 -0.29 5.18
CA TYR A 262 19.99 -1.04 6.20
C TYR A 262 19.09 -1.54 7.33
N GLY A 263 18.03 -0.80 7.67
CA GLY A 263 17.04 -1.22 8.68
C GLY A 263 15.89 -2.08 8.14
N VAL A 264 15.67 -2.10 6.83
CA VAL A 264 14.59 -2.88 6.17
C VAL A 264 15.07 -4.27 5.75
N VAL A 265 16.17 -4.36 5.00
CA VAL A 265 16.60 -5.62 4.38
C VAL A 265 16.78 -6.75 5.41
N PRO A 266 17.42 -6.54 6.59
CA PRO A 266 17.55 -7.58 7.62
C PRO A 266 16.23 -8.04 8.26
N ARG A 267 15.18 -7.21 8.17
CA ARG A 267 13.85 -7.52 8.70
C ARG A 267 12.99 -8.28 7.70
N GLU A 268 13.25 -8.09 6.41
CA GLU A 268 12.56 -8.78 5.32
C GLU A 268 13.24 -10.11 4.95
N MET A 269 14.57 -10.15 4.98
CA MET A 269 15.36 -11.36 4.70
C MET A 269 16.43 -11.58 5.78
N PRO A 270 16.65 -12.83 6.25
CA PRO A 270 17.76 -13.12 7.15
C PRO A 270 19.10 -12.74 6.53
N ALA A 271 19.92 -11.96 7.26
CA ALA A 271 21.22 -11.49 6.77
C ALA A 271 22.24 -12.62 6.51
N SER A 272 21.97 -13.85 6.95
CA SER A 272 22.75 -15.05 6.65
C SER A 272 22.44 -15.67 5.28
N TRP A 273 21.42 -15.17 4.57
CA TRP A 273 21.08 -15.64 3.24
C TRP A 273 22.10 -15.16 2.19
N PRO A 274 22.16 -15.81 1.01
CA PRO A 274 23.12 -15.47 -0.02
C PRO A 274 23.04 -13.98 -0.42
N GLU A 275 24.20 -13.38 -0.66
CA GLU A 275 24.32 -11.95 -0.99
C GLU A 275 23.46 -11.55 -2.19
N GLN A 276 23.38 -12.39 -3.24
CA GLN A 276 22.55 -12.12 -4.42
C GLN A 276 21.06 -12.03 -4.10
N ALA A 277 20.56 -12.78 -3.11
CA ALA A 277 19.18 -12.68 -2.64
C ALA A 277 18.96 -11.37 -1.86
N LEU A 278 19.92 -11.00 -0.99
CA LEU A 278 19.89 -9.72 -0.25
C LEU A 278 19.96 -8.52 -1.20
N MET A 279 20.75 -8.59 -2.28
CA MET A 279 20.84 -7.56 -3.32
C MET A 279 19.51 -7.43 -4.08
N ALA A 280 18.85 -8.55 -4.42
CA ALA A 280 17.54 -8.52 -5.04
C ALA A 280 16.49 -7.87 -4.12
N GLN A 281 16.50 -8.21 -2.81
CA GLN A 281 15.64 -7.57 -1.81
C GLN A 281 15.93 -6.08 -1.67
N ALA A 282 17.20 -5.67 -1.65
CA ALA A 282 17.58 -4.26 -1.55
C ALA A 282 17.01 -3.43 -2.72
N VAL A 283 17.15 -3.91 -3.96
CA VAL A 283 16.61 -3.23 -5.16
C VAL A 283 15.08 -3.20 -5.17
N ALA A 284 14.42 -4.31 -4.81
CA ALA A 284 12.97 -4.35 -4.72
C ALA A 284 12.44 -3.41 -3.62
N SER A 285 13.04 -3.44 -2.42
CA SER A 285 12.67 -2.59 -1.30
C SER A 285 12.90 -1.11 -1.61
N ARG A 286 14.03 -0.75 -2.23
CA ARG A 286 14.34 0.62 -2.69
C ARG A 286 13.28 1.13 -3.65
N THR A 287 12.95 0.32 -4.65
CA THR A 287 11.96 0.68 -5.67
C THR A 287 10.59 0.91 -5.04
N TYR A 288 10.14 0.00 -4.17
CA TYR A 288 8.85 0.13 -3.47
C TYR A 288 8.79 1.41 -2.62
N ALA A 289 9.80 1.68 -1.79
CA ALA A 289 9.81 2.85 -0.92
C ALA A 289 9.78 4.17 -1.72
N LEU A 290 10.55 4.25 -2.81
CA LEU A 290 10.56 5.43 -3.69
C LEU A 290 9.25 5.58 -4.48
N TYR A 291 8.66 4.47 -4.92
CA TYR A 291 7.35 4.46 -5.56
C TYR A 291 6.28 5.00 -4.60
N VAL A 292 6.21 4.50 -3.36
CA VAL A 292 5.25 5.00 -2.35
C VAL A 292 5.51 6.47 -2.03
N LYS A 293 6.78 6.90 -1.93
CA LYS A 293 7.16 8.31 -1.73
C LYS A 293 6.60 9.23 -2.81
N GLN A 294 6.68 8.84 -4.09
CA GLN A 294 6.09 9.63 -5.18
C GLN A 294 4.58 9.81 -5.02
N LYS A 295 3.91 8.84 -4.40
CA LYS A 295 2.46 8.78 -4.20
C LYS A 295 2.02 9.26 -2.82
N SER A 296 2.92 9.81 -2.00
CA SER A 296 2.67 10.28 -0.64
C SER A 296 3.06 11.73 -0.40
N ALA A 297 3.34 12.50 -1.46
CA ALA A 297 3.85 13.86 -1.36
C ALA A 297 2.94 14.80 -0.55
N ASP A 298 1.63 14.56 -0.58
CA ASP A 298 0.58 15.27 0.15
C ASP A 298 0.43 14.83 1.62
N ARG A 299 1.01 13.69 2.00
CA ARG A 299 0.98 13.14 3.36
C ARG A 299 2.14 13.67 4.21
N SER A 300 2.01 13.58 5.54
CA SER A 300 3.08 13.95 6.48
C SER A 300 4.26 12.97 6.48
N PHE A 301 4.02 11.70 6.08
CA PHE A 301 4.99 10.63 5.95
C PHE A 301 4.76 9.82 4.66
N ASP A 302 5.74 9.01 4.27
CA ASP A 302 5.73 8.18 3.06
C ASP A 302 5.34 6.74 3.37
N VAL A 303 6.04 6.10 4.32
CA VAL A 303 5.88 4.68 4.67
C VAL A 303 5.74 4.49 6.18
N ARG A 304 5.17 3.36 6.60
CA ARG A 304 5.09 2.93 8.00
C ARG A 304 6.23 1.95 8.32
N ALA A 305 6.70 1.92 9.56
CA ALA A 305 7.74 1.00 10.01
C ALA A 305 7.25 -0.45 10.26
N THR A 306 6.02 -0.78 9.89
CA THR A 306 5.36 -2.07 10.14
C THR A 306 5.10 -2.82 8.84
N THR A 307 4.55 -4.04 8.94
CA THR A 307 4.08 -4.84 7.80
C THR A 307 2.99 -4.17 6.96
N ALA A 308 2.47 -3.02 7.39
CA ALA A 308 1.61 -2.18 6.57
C ALA A 308 2.33 -1.62 5.34
N SER A 309 3.64 -1.39 5.42
CA SER A 309 4.49 -1.01 4.28
C SER A 309 5.68 -1.97 4.17
N GLN A 310 6.76 -1.70 4.92
CA GLN A 310 7.95 -2.54 5.04
C GLN A 310 8.38 -2.52 6.50
N VAL A 311 8.86 -3.65 7.03
CA VAL A 311 9.32 -3.69 8.42
C VAL A 311 10.65 -2.94 8.53
N TYR A 312 10.62 -1.73 9.10
CA TYR A 312 11.81 -0.89 9.29
C TYR A 312 12.25 -0.92 10.75
N GLY A 313 13.36 -1.61 11.03
CA GLY A 313 13.87 -1.76 12.39
C GLY A 313 14.85 -0.67 12.85
N GLY A 314 15.02 0.40 12.07
CA GLY A 314 15.99 1.47 12.36
C GLY A 314 17.44 1.00 12.35
N TYR A 315 18.30 1.78 13.01
CA TYR A 315 19.74 1.52 13.16
C TYR A 315 20.03 0.21 13.90
N ASP A 316 19.14 -0.19 14.81
CA ASP A 316 19.33 -1.39 15.64
C ASP A 316 19.14 -2.70 14.88
N ALA A 317 18.54 -2.64 13.68
CA ALA A 317 18.34 -3.81 12.83
C ALA A 317 19.47 -4.02 11.81
N GLU A 318 20.39 -3.07 11.68
CA GLU A 318 21.46 -3.13 10.67
C GLU A 318 22.35 -4.36 10.86
N MET A 319 22.68 -5.01 9.74
CA MET A 319 23.53 -6.20 9.72
C MET A 319 24.58 -6.03 8.63
N PRO A 320 25.89 -6.22 8.92
CA PRO A 320 26.95 -5.94 7.95
C PRO A 320 26.77 -6.62 6.58
N ALA A 321 26.26 -7.84 6.54
CA ALA A 321 26.01 -8.56 5.28
C ALA A 321 24.90 -7.92 4.43
N ALA A 322 23.80 -7.49 5.07
CA ALA A 322 22.73 -6.78 4.39
C ALA A 322 23.17 -5.38 3.94
N ASN A 323 23.90 -4.65 4.79
CA ASN A 323 24.42 -3.32 4.45
C ASN A 323 25.30 -3.38 3.19
N ARG A 324 26.21 -4.37 3.11
CA ARG A 324 27.02 -4.57 1.88
C ARG A 324 26.17 -4.82 0.64
N ALA A 325 25.08 -5.58 0.74
CA ALA A 325 24.19 -5.83 -0.39
C ALA A 325 23.41 -4.57 -0.81
N VAL A 326 23.02 -3.74 0.16
CA VAL A 326 22.43 -2.41 -0.10
C VAL A 326 23.43 -1.53 -0.83
N ASP A 327 24.67 -1.42 -0.32
CA ASP A 327 25.74 -0.60 -0.90
C ASP A 327 26.11 -1.07 -2.31
N ALA A 328 26.23 -2.38 -2.53
CA ALA A 328 26.54 -2.97 -3.83
C ALA A 328 25.45 -2.72 -4.88
N THR A 329 24.23 -2.36 -4.46
CA THR A 329 23.09 -2.03 -5.33
C THR A 329 22.64 -0.59 -5.20
N GLN A 330 23.50 0.29 -4.65
CA GLN A 330 23.17 1.69 -4.40
C GLN A 330 22.57 2.35 -5.64
N GLY A 331 21.46 3.07 -5.43
CA GLY A 331 20.75 3.79 -6.47
C GLY A 331 20.09 2.93 -7.56
N GLN A 332 20.15 1.59 -7.48
CA GLN A 332 19.49 0.73 -8.46
C GLN A 332 18.01 0.51 -8.13
N VAL A 333 17.16 0.72 -9.13
CA VAL A 333 15.70 0.64 -9.04
C VAL A 333 15.11 -0.13 -10.23
N LEU A 334 13.90 -0.65 -10.07
CA LEU A 334 13.14 -1.33 -11.11
C LEU A 334 12.18 -0.36 -11.78
N THR A 335 12.22 -0.32 -13.11
CA THR A 335 11.33 0.52 -13.91
C THR A 335 10.60 -0.27 -15.00
N TYR A 336 9.41 0.19 -15.36
CA TYR A 336 8.65 -0.26 -16.53
C TYR A 336 8.24 0.97 -17.32
N ASN A 337 8.56 1.01 -18.61
CA ASN A 337 8.38 2.19 -19.47
C ASN A 337 8.97 3.49 -18.88
N GLY A 338 10.11 3.39 -18.19
CA GLY A 338 10.81 4.53 -17.58
C GLY A 338 10.27 4.97 -16.21
N ASN A 339 9.14 4.43 -15.75
CA ASN A 339 8.55 4.77 -14.44
C ASN A 339 8.89 3.70 -13.40
N LEU A 340 9.02 4.09 -12.13
CA LEU A 340 9.20 3.13 -11.03
C LEU A 340 8.01 2.15 -11.00
N ILE A 341 8.30 0.87 -10.75
CA ILE A 341 7.24 -0.12 -10.52
C ILE A 341 6.86 -0.21 -9.05
N VAL A 342 5.65 -0.68 -8.74
CA VAL A 342 5.35 -1.17 -7.39
C VAL A 342 5.96 -2.57 -7.22
N ALA A 343 7.13 -2.63 -6.59
CA ALA A 343 7.92 -3.85 -6.44
C ALA A 343 7.45 -4.70 -5.24
N TYR A 344 6.24 -5.24 -5.30
CA TYR A 344 5.72 -6.17 -4.26
C TYR A 344 6.59 -7.43 -4.14
N PHE A 345 6.70 -7.96 -2.93
CA PHE A 345 7.40 -9.20 -2.61
C PHE A 345 6.72 -9.91 -1.42
N HIS A 346 6.99 -11.20 -1.25
CA HIS A 346 6.37 -12.02 -0.20
C HIS A 346 7.30 -13.17 0.23
N ALA A 347 7.03 -13.79 1.38
CA ALA A 347 7.90 -14.82 1.95
C ALA A 347 8.06 -16.05 1.04
N ASN A 348 6.97 -16.76 0.73
CA ASN A 348 7.01 -17.98 -0.07
C ASN A 348 5.80 -18.09 -1.00
N SER A 349 5.99 -18.40 -2.28
CA SER A 349 4.90 -18.44 -3.26
C SER A 349 3.98 -19.66 -3.13
N GLY A 350 4.46 -20.75 -2.52
CA GLY A 350 3.80 -22.06 -2.54
C GLY A 350 4.10 -22.86 -3.81
N GLY A 351 5.11 -22.43 -4.60
CA GLY A 351 5.53 -23.10 -5.83
C GLY A 351 4.99 -22.46 -7.11
N TYR A 352 4.25 -21.36 -6.99
CA TYR A 352 3.65 -20.62 -8.09
C TYR A 352 3.32 -19.19 -7.62
N THR A 353 3.80 -18.14 -8.29
CA THR A 353 3.46 -16.74 -7.96
C THR A 353 2.09 -16.37 -8.50
N GLU A 354 1.47 -15.34 -7.95
CA GLU A 354 0.09 -14.96 -8.28
C GLU A 354 0.03 -13.67 -9.09
N CYS A 355 -1.03 -13.54 -9.90
CA CYS A 355 -1.41 -12.29 -10.56
C CYS A 355 -2.06 -11.33 -9.56
N PRO A 356 -1.71 -10.03 -9.54
CA PRO A 356 -2.35 -9.07 -8.66
C PRO A 356 -3.87 -8.94 -8.90
N GLU A 357 -4.34 -9.23 -10.12
CA GLU A 357 -5.76 -9.29 -10.45
C GLU A 357 -6.53 -10.35 -9.64
N ASN A 358 -5.92 -11.49 -9.37
CA ASN A 358 -6.54 -12.58 -8.59
C ASN A 358 -6.48 -12.34 -7.07
N VAL A 359 -5.73 -11.35 -6.61
CA VAL A 359 -5.60 -11.03 -5.17
C VAL A 359 -6.37 -9.76 -4.82
N TRP A 360 -6.40 -8.82 -5.77
CA TRP A 360 -6.77 -7.43 -5.54
C TRP A 360 -7.58 -6.81 -6.70
N GLY A 361 -7.92 -7.60 -7.73
CA GLY A 361 -8.69 -7.18 -8.91
C GLY A 361 -8.04 -6.10 -9.78
N ALA A 362 -6.73 -5.91 -9.66
CA ALA A 362 -5.95 -5.01 -10.49
C ALA A 362 -4.75 -5.72 -11.15
N ALA A 363 -4.73 -5.79 -12.47
CA ALA A 363 -3.61 -6.32 -13.24
C ALA A 363 -2.47 -5.29 -13.38
N LEU A 364 -1.21 -5.73 -13.31
CA LEU A 364 -0.03 -4.91 -13.59
C LEU A 364 0.90 -5.69 -14.54
N PRO A 365 1.30 -5.16 -15.72
CA PRO A 365 2.01 -5.95 -16.75
C PRO A 365 3.33 -6.59 -16.30
N TYR A 366 4.01 -5.96 -15.33
CA TYR A 366 5.27 -6.44 -14.77
C TYR A 366 5.08 -7.40 -13.59
N LEU A 367 3.85 -7.62 -13.09
CA LEU A 367 3.50 -8.58 -12.04
C LEU A 367 2.51 -9.61 -12.60
N ALA A 368 2.97 -10.84 -12.76
CA ALA A 368 2.14 -11.91 -13.31
C ALA A 368 2.40 -13.25 -12.62
N ASP A 369 1.42 -14.12 -12.70
CA ASP A 369 1.48 -15.48 -12.22
C ASP A 369 2.53 -16.28 -13.02
N ARG A 370 3.36 -17.07 -12.34
CA ARG A 370 4.31 -17.98 -12.98
C ARG A 370 4.68 -19.16 -12.08
N PRO A 371 5.04 -20.31 -12.66
CA PRO A 371 5.69 -21.38 -11.92
C PRO A 371 6.94 -20.87 -11.21
N ASP A 372 7.08 -21.25 -9.94
CA ASP A 372 8.21 -20.88 -9.09
C ASP A 372 8.69 -22.12 -8.33
N ARG A 373 9.46 -22.96 -9.03
CA ARG A 373 10.02 -24.19 -8.47
C ARG A 373 10.95 -23.92 -7.27
N TYR A 374 11.56 -22.74 -7.23
CA TYR A 374 12.57 -22.36 -6.25
C TYR A 374 11.99 -22.17 -4.83
N SER A 375 10.68 -21.94 -4.74
CA SER A 375 9.96 -21.80 -3.48
C SER A 375 9.36 -23.11 -2.97
N ARG A 376 9.47 -24.21 -3.73
CA ARG A 376 9.02 -25.54 -3.30
C ARG A 376 10.07 -26.17 -2.38
N GLU A 377 9.63 -27.04 -1.48
CA GLU A 377 10.50 -27.90 -0.65
C GLU A 377 11.50 -27.15 0.25
N VAL A 378 11.29 -25.84 0.45
CA VAL A 378 12.05 -25.05 1.43
C VAL A 378 11.45 -25.19 2.84
N PRO A 379 12.21 -24.93 3.91
CA PRO A 379 11.69 -24.96 5.28
C PRO A 379 10.45 -24.09 5.46
N GLY A 380 9.40 -24.66 6.05
CA GLY A 380 8.14 -23.96 6.30
C GLY A 380 7.30 -23.65 5.05
N SER A 381 7.63 -24.24 3.90
CA SER A 381 6.85 -24.12 2.65
C SER A 381 5.47 -24.75 2.73
N GLN A 382 5.27 -25.71 3.65
CA GLN A 382 3.97 -26.29 4.00
C GLN A 382 3.59 -25.93 5.43
N TRP A 383 2.28 -25.87 5.71
CA TRP A 383 1.75 -25.53 7.02
C TRP A 383 0.38 -26.17 7.26
N GLU A 384 0.08 -26.41 8.53
CA GLU A 384 -1.24 -26.82 8.99
C GLU A 384 -1.78 -25.81 9.99
N PHE A 385 -3.09 -25.57 9.95
CA PHE A 385 -3.77 -24.66 10.87
C PHE A 385 -5.20 -25.12 11.08
N PHE A 386 -5.58 -25.40 12.32
CA PHE A 386 -6.98 -25.62 12.69
C PHE A 386 -7.60 -24.31 13.17
N LEU A 387 -8.71 -23.90 12.54
CA LEU A 387 -9.49 -22.73 12.90
C LEU A 387 -10.83 -23.15 13.52
N PRO A 388 -10.98 -23.03 14.85
CA PRO A 388 -12.27 -23.15 15.51
C PRO A 388 -13.28 -22.12 15.01
N TYR A 389 -14.58 -22.45 14.96
CA TYR A 389 -15.60 -21.53 14.46
C TYR A 389 -15.83 -20.31 15.36
N ASP A 390 -15.75 -20.48 16.68
CA ASP A 390 -15.83 -19.39 17.65
C ASP A 390 -14.64 -18.44 17.52
N GLU A 391 -13.44 -18.98 17.30
CA GLU A 391 -12.27 -18.18 17.00
C GLU A 391 -12.44 -17.43 15.67
N ALA A 392 -12.93 -18.09 14.63
CA ALA A 392 -13.18 -17.44 13.35
C ALA A 392 -14.16 -16.27 13.48
N GLN A 393 -15.26 -16.45 14.22
CA GLN A 393 -16.21 -15.39 14.52
C GLN A 393 -15.52 -14.21 15.22
N ALA A 394 -14.70 -14.48 16.24
CA ALA A 394 -14.01 -13.44 16.99
C ALA A 394 -13.01 -12.66 16.10
N GLN A 395 -12.24 -13.36 15.26
CA GLN A 395 -11.29 -12.73 14.34
C GLN A 395 -12.00 -11.89 13.27
N LEU A 396 -13.07 -12.43 12.66
CA LEU A 396 -13.91 -11.70 11.72
C LEU A 396 -14.49 -10.43 12.37
N ALA A 397 -15.02 -10.53 13.59
CA ALA A 397 -15.57 -9.39 14.32
C ALA A 397 -14.51 -8.33 14.67
N ARG A 398 -13.29 -8.75 15.05
CA ARG A 398 -12.15 -7.82 15.25
C ARG A 398 -11.73 -7.14 13.95
N TYR A 399 -11.95 -7.80 12.82
CA TYR A 399 -11.79 -7.27 11.49
C TYR A 399 -13.07 -6.57 10.98
N GLY A 400 -14.03 -6.22 11.84
CA GLY A 400 -15.25 -5.49 11.48
C GLY A 400 -16.32 -6.28 10.73
N VAL A 401 -16.13 -7.59 10.53
CA VAL A 401 -17.09 -8.48 9.87
C VAL A 401 -17.94 -9.20 10.92
N HIS A 402 -19.16 -8.70 11.15
CA HIS A 402 -20.05 -9.20 12.20
C HIS A 402 -21.11 -10.17 11.63
N VAL A 403 -20.74 -11.44 11.50
CA VAL A 403 -21.59 -12.47 10.88
C VAL A 403 -22.38 -13.34 11.86
N GLY A 404 -22.31 -13.08 13.18
CA GLY A 404 -22.89 -13.97 14.19
C GLY A 404 -22.16 -15.33 14.28
N GLY A 405 -22.84 -16.36 14.78
CA GLY A 405 -22.27 -17.70 15.01
C GLY A 405 -21.81 -18.37 13.71
N VAL A 406 -20.50 -18.52 13.52
CA VAL A 406 -19.96 -19.18 12.31
C VAL A 406 -20.24 -20.68 12.37
N ARG A 407 -20.69 -21.25 11.25
CA ARG A 407 -21.04 -22.69 11.09
C ARG A 407 -20.22 -23.39 10.02
N GLY A 408 -19.58 -22.64 9.12
CA GLY A 408 -18.80 -23.22 8.05
C GLY A 408 -18.26 -22.21 7.06
N PHE A 409 -17.48 -22.71 6.10
CA PHE A 409 -16.93 -21.93 5.00
C PHE A 409 -17.08 -22.67 3.68
N VAL A 410 -17.49 -21.98 2.62
CA VAL A 410 -17.41 -22.45 1.24
C VAL A 410 -16.26 -21.72 0.55
N PHE A 411 -15.31 -22.48 0.01
CA PHE A 411 -14.14 -21.93 -0.69
C PHE A 411 -14.39 -22.03 -2.19
N ASN A 412 -14.47 -20.89 -2.88
CA ASN A 412 -14.89 -20.80 -4.27
C ASN A 412 -13.76 -20.27 -5.16
N GLY A 413 -13.67 -20.84 -6.36
CA GLY A 413 -12.66 -20.48 -7.34
C GLY A 413 -11.25 -20.89 -6.95
N LYS A 414 -10.42 -21.21 -7.94
CA LYS A 414 -8.98 -21.31 -7.79
C LYS A 414 -8.32 -20.60 -8.96
N SER A 415 -7.35 -19.75 -8.67
CA SER A 415 -6.49 -19.18 -9.71
C SER A 415 -5.60 -20.27 -10.33
N ARG A 416 -4.85 -19.89 -11.36
CA ARG A 416 -3.80 -20.75 -11.95
C ARG A 416 -2.69 -21.11 -10.95
N SER A 417 -2.48 -20.29 -9.91
CA SER A 417 -1.54 -20.60 -8.84
C SER A 417 -2.13 -21.54 -7.78
N GLY A 418 -3.37 -21.99 -7.93
CA GLY A 418 -4.08 -22.84 -6.97
C GLY A 418 -4.65 -22.11 -5.74
N ARG A 419 -4.64 -20.77 -5.73
CA ARG A 419 -5.12 -19.96 -4.60
C ARG A 419 -6.63 -19.76 -4.68
N ILE A 420 -7.31 -20.01 -3.57
CA ILE A 420 -8.74 -19.75 -3.42
C ILE A 420 -9.02 -18.27 -3.61
N GLN A 421 -10.02 -17.96 -4.43
CA GLN A 421 -10.36 -16.60 -4.85
C GLN A 421 -11.41 -15.97 -3.93
N ASP A 422 -12.42 -16.74 -3.53
CA ASP A 422 -13.57 -16.25 -2.76
C ASP A 422 -13.92 -17.19 -1.61
N VAL A 423 -14.46 -16.62 -0.54
CA VAL A 423 -14.90 -17.35 0.64
C VAL A 423 -16.32 -16.93 1.00
N SER A 424 -17.21 -17.91 1.11
CA SER A 424 -18.53 -17.71 1.72
C SER A 424 -18.48 -18.19 3.17
N VAL A 425 -18.63 -17.28 4.13
CA VAL A 425 -18.80 -17.60 5.55
C VAL A 425 -20.26 -17.93 5.80
N VAL A 426 -20.53 -19.16 6.23
CA VAL A 426 -21.87 -19.62 6.58
C VAL A 426 -22.04 -19.43 8.09
N SER A 427 -23.08 -18.71 8.50
CA SER A 427 -23.33 -18.38 9.89
C SER A 427 -24.81 -18.36 10.24
N ASP A 428 -25.12 -18.19 11.52
CA ASP A 428 -26.49 -18.06 12.03
C ASP A 428 -27.23 -16.82 11.47
N ALA A 429 -26.49 -15.81 11.00
CA ALA A 429 -27.05 -14.60 10.38
C ALA A 429 -27.21 -14.71 8.85
N GLY A 430 -26.78 -15.83 8.24
CA GLY A 430 -26.86 -16.05 6.80
C GLY A 430 -25.53 -16.42 6.17
N VAL A 431 -25.37 -16.10 4.88
CA VAL A 431 -24.14 -16.37 4.14
C VAL A 431 -23.49 -15.04 3.77
N TRP A 432 -22.25 -14.86 4.22
CA TRP A 432 -21.44 -13.68 3.91
C TRP A 432 -20.40 -14.02 2.86
N HIS A 433 -20.29 -13.23 1.81
CA HIS A 433 -19.31 -13.44 0.74
C HIS A 433 -18.17 -12.43 0.86
N MET A 434 -16.93 -12.89 0.71
CA MET A 434 -15.77 -12.00 0.70
C MET A 434 -14.63 -12.55 -0.18
N PRO A 435 -13.75 -11.68 -0.70
CA PRO A 435 -12.54 -12.12 -1.36
C PRO A 435 -11.64 -12.92 -0.42
N GLY A 436 -10.93 -13.90 -0.96
CA GLY A 436 -10.05 -14.80 -0.23
C GLY A 436 -8.93 -14.07 0.50
N ASN A 437 -8.33 -13.05 -0.11
CA ASN A 437 -7.30 -12.27 0.57
C ASN A 437 -7.85 -11.48 1.77
N MET A 438 -9.10 -10.99 1.70
CA MET A 438 -9.75 -10.34 2.84
C MET A 438 -9.98 -11.34 3.97
N PHE A 439 -10.51 -12.53 3.66
CA PHE A 439 -10.67 -13.61 4.64
C PHE A 439 -9.34 -13.93 5.34
N ARG A 440 -8.25 -14.03 4.59
CA ARG A 440 -6.92 -14.29 5.14
C ARG A 440 -6.43 -13.21 6.10
N LEU A 441 -6.63 -11.95 5.75
CA LEU A 441 -6.26 -10.84 6.62
C LEU A 441 -7.13 -10.82 7.88
N ALA A 442 -8.43 -11.11 7.74
CA ALA A 442 -9.37 -11.14 8.85
C ALA A 442 -9.07 -12.25 9.86
N ILE A 443 -8.77 -13.47 9.40
CA ILE A 443 -8.41 -14.60 10.27
C ILE A 443 -7.01 -14.44 10.88
N GLY A 444 -6.12 -13.70 10.21
CA GLY A 444 -4.74 -13.46 10.64
C GLY A 444 -3.73 -14.14 9.72
N SER A 445 -2.96 -13.31 9.01
CA SER A 445 -2.07 -13.72 7.91
C SER A 445 -0.82 -14.50 8.34
N THR A 446 -0.55 -14.61 9.65
CA THR A 446 0.54 -15.41 10.24
C THR A 446 0.14 -16.87 10.49
N ARG A 447 -1.16 -17.14 10.71
CA ARG A 447 -1.71 -18.49 10.92
C ARG A 447 -2.29 -19.04 9.63
N LEU A 448 -3.17 -18.28 8.97
CA LEU A 448 -3.57 -18.57 7.59
C LEU A 448 -2.54 -17.94 6.65
N LYS A 449 -1.42 -18.66 6.46
CA LYS A 449 -0.22 -18.11 5.79
C LYS A 449 -0.44 -17.79 4.31
N SER A 450 -1.37 -18.45 3.63
CA SER A 450 -1.71 -18.16 2.23
C SER A 450 -3.15 -18.61 1.92
N MET A 451 -3.65 -18.26 0.73
CA MET A 451 -4.91 -18.80 0.19
C MET A 451 -4.70 -20.08 -0.64
N CYS A 452 -3.50 -20.67 -0.60
CA CYS A 452 -3.17 -21.92 -1.27
C CYS A 452 -3.26 -23.06 -0.26
N PHE A 453 -4.45 -23.63 -0.10
CA PHE A 453 -4.68 -24.72 0.84
C PHE A 453 -5.78 -25.69 0.39
N GLU A 454 -5.79 -26.84 1.04
CA GLU A 454 -6.94 -27.73 1.15
C GLU A 454 -7.57 -27.59 2.54
N ALA A 455 -8.88 -27.75 2.62
CA ALA A 455 -9.65 -27.57 3.84
C ALA A 455 -10.45 -28.83 4.16
N ALA A 456 -10.28 -29.36 5.37
CA ALA A 456 -11.06 -30.47 5.91
C ALA A 456 -11.98 -29.93 7.02
N ARG A 457 -13.30 -30.08 6.82
CA ARG A 457 -14.32 -29.59 7.76
C ARG A 457 -14.53 -30.59 8.91
N SER A 458 -14.89 -30.05 10.07
CA SER A 458 -15.36 -30.78 11.25
C SER A 458 -16.47 -30.00 11.95
N ASP A 459 -17.10 -30.60 12.96
CA ASP A 459 -18.16 -29.95 13.74
C ASP A 459 -17.67 -28.73 14.55
N GLN A 460 -16.38 -28.69 14.88
CA GLN A 460 -15.79 -27.66 15.75
C GLN A 460 -15.05 -26.56 14.96
N GLY A 461 -14.77 -26.79 13.68
CA GLY A 461 -13.96 -25.88 12.88
C GLY A 461 -13.41 -26.51 11.60
N VAL A 462 -12.40 -25.87 11.02
CA VAL A 462 -11.78 -26.30 9.75
C VAL A 462 -10.28 -26.48 9.92
N LEU A 463 -9.77 -27.64 9.48
CA LEU A 463 -8.35 -27.90 9.35
C LEU A 463 -7.87 -27.49 7.95
N PHE A 464 -6.93 -26.56 7.90
CA PHE A 464 -6.26 -26.13 6.69
C PHE A 464 -4.91 -26.84 6.56
N ARG A 465 -4.62 -27.36 5.36
CA ARG A 465 -3.30 -27.83 4.95
C ARG A 465 -2.88 -27.04 3.73
N GLY A 466 -1.87 -26.20 3.88
CA GLY A 466 -1.52 -25.24 2.85
C GLY A 466 -0.04 -25.14 2.55
N ALA A 467 0.24 -24.36 1.52
CA ALA A 467 1.59 -24.07 1.06
C ALA A 467 1.80 -22.57 0.86
N GLY A 468 3.06 -22.14 0.96
CA GLY A 468 3.45 -20.75 0.81
C GLY A 468 3.07 -19.84 1.96
N TYR A 469 3.58 -18.62 1.92
CA TYR A 469 3.36 -17.60 2.93
C TYR A 469 3.40 -16.22 2.26
N GLY A 470 2.26 -15.52 2.28
CA GLY A 470 2.11 -14.20 1.67
C GLY A 470 1.10 -14.18 0.54
N HIS A 471 0.87 -12.99 -0.01
CA HIS A 471 -0.09 -12.76 -1.10
C HIS A 471 0.31 -13.51 -2.39
N GLY A 472 1.60 -13.80 -2.59
CA GLY A 472 2.08 -14.59 -3.72
C GLY A 472 2.49 -13.76 -4.94
N VAL A 473 2.25 -12.44 -4.91
CA VAL A 473 2.53 -11.52 -6.02
C VAL A 473 3.98 -11.01 -5.96
N GLY A 474 4.62 -10.88 -7.12
CA GLY A 474 5.97 -10.37 -7.25
C GLY A 474 7.04 -11.34 -6.75
N MET A 475 8.09 -10.82 -6.11
CA MET A 475 9.24 -11.63 -5.74
C MET A 475 8.97 -12.54 -4.54
N SER A 476 9.22 -13.84 -4.69
CA SER A 476 9.27 -14.74 -3.54
C SER A 476 10.65 -14.69 -2.89
N GLN A 477 10.71 -14.42 -1.58
CA GLN A 477 11.96 -14.31 -0.84
C GLN A 477 12.70 -15.65 -0.75
N TRP A 478 11.98 -16.72 -0.41
CA TRP A 478 12.53 -18.07 -0.40
C TRP A 478 12.97 -18.52 -1.80
N GLY A 479 12.19 -18.20 -2.83
CA GLY A 479 12.57 -18.51 -4.20
C GLY A 479 13.81 -17.73 -4.64
N ALA A 480 13.94 -16.45 -4.28
CA ALA A 480 15.16 -15.65 -4.52
C ALA A 480 16.39 -16.26 -3.82
N ARG A 481 16.24 -16.75 -2.58
CA ARG A 481 17.29 -17.46 -1.87
C ARG A 481 17.73 -18.72 -2.61
N THR A 482 16.79 -19.58 -3.01
CA THR A 482 17.11 -20.83 -3.72
C THR A 482 17.76 -20.53 -5.08
N MET A 483 17.26 -19.55 -5.83
CA MET A 483 17.90 -19.10 -7.07
C MET A 483 19.35 -18.64 -6.84
N ALA A 484 19.60 -17.88 -5.78
CA ALA A 484 20.96 -17.43 -5.44
C ALA A 484 21.87 -18.60 -5.04
N LEU A 485 21.35 -19.62 -4.34
CA LEU A 485 22.09 -20.85 -4.03
C LEU A 485 22.39 -21.68 -5.29
N GLU A 486 21.54 -21.62 -6.30
CA GLU A 486 21.77 -22.21 -7.63
C GLU A 486 22.69 -21.35 -8.53
N GLY A 487 23.25 -20.25 -8.00
CA GLY A 487 24.24 -19.43 -8.70
C GLY A 487 23.67 -18.29 -9.56
N HIS A 488 22.36 -18.02 -9.49
CA HIS A 488 21.77 -16.88 -10.19
C HIS A 488 22.13 -15.55 -9.51
N ASP A 489 22.46 -14.54 -10.32
CA ASP A 489 22.68 -13.18 -9.82
C ASP A 489 21.36 -12.45 -9.51
N TYR A 490 21.45 -11.36 -8.75
CA TYR A 490 20.30 -10.58 -8.32
C TYR A 490 19.50 -10.01 -9.51
N LYS A 491 20.16 -9.68 -10.63
CA LYS A 491 19.50 -9.18 -11.84
C LYS A 491 18.62 -10.25 -12.47
N THR A 492 19.11 -11.50 -12.53
CA THR A 492 18.38 -12.66 -13.03
C THR A 492 17.21 -12.98 -12.11
N ILE A 493 17.42 -12.93 -10.79
CA ILE A 493 16.35 -13.10 -9.79
C ILE A 493 15.25 -12.05 -10.00
N LEU A 494 15.60 -10.77 -10.09
CA LEU A 494 14.63 -9.68 -10.28
C LEU A 494 13.86 -9.82 -11.60
N LYS A 495 14.54 -10.12 -12.71
CA LYS A 495 13.89 -10.34 -14.02
C LYS A 495 13.05 -11.63 -14.07
N HIS A 496 13.31 -12.58 -13.16
CA HIS A 496 12.44 -13.74 -12.99
C HIS A 496 11.10 -13.32 -12.39
N TYR A 497 11.09 -12.50 -11.33
CA TYR A 497 9.84 -12.16 -10.65
C TYR A 497 9.10 -10.96 -11.25
N TYR A 498 9.80 -10.03 -11.88
CA TYR A 498 9.23 -8.82 -12.49
C TYR A 498 9.44 -8.83 -14.00
N ARG A 499 8.35 -8.86 -14.77
CA ARG A 499 8.41 -9.02 -16.24
C ARG A 499 8.67 -7.69 -16.95
N ASN A 500 9.45 -7.75 -18.03
CA ASN A 500 9.68 -6.62 -18.93
C ASN A 500 10.19 -5.35 -18.22
N ILE A 501 10.87 -5.51 -17.09
CA ILE A 501 11.44 -4.40 -16.35
C ILE A 501 12.83 -4.03 -16.86
N THR A 502 13.22 -2.78 -16.58
CA THR A 502 14.60 -2.30 -16.67
C THR A 502 15.14 -2.08 -15.26
N ILE A 503 16.39 -2.48 -15.02
CA ILE A 503 17.12 -2.09 -13.80
C ILE A 503 17.83 -0.78 -14.13
N ALA A 504 17.31 0.33 -13.62
CA ALA A 504 17.84 1.66 -13.85
C ALA A 504 18.71 2.13 -12.66
N SER A 505 19.54 3.14 -12.87
CA SER A 505 20.30 3.80 -11.82
C SER A 505 19.78 5.23 -11.63
N LEU A 506 19.63 5.64 -10.37
CA LEU A 506 19.29 7.02 -10.02
C LEU A 506 20.46 7.99 -10.27
N ASP A 507 21.70 7.49 -10.35
CA ASP A 507 22.91 8.32 -10.48
C ASP A 507 23.29 8.68 -11.93
N ARG A 508 22.60 8.12 -12.94
CA ARG A 508 22.97 8.26 -14.37
C ARG A 508 21.80 8.64 -15.26
#